data_AF-A0AA47N5B9-F1
#
_entry.id   AF-A0AA47N5B9-F1
#
_cell.length_a   1.000
_cell.length_b   1.000
_cell.length_c   1.000
_cell.angle_alpha   90.00
_cell.angle_beta   90.00
_cell.angle_gamma   90.00
#
_symmetry.space_group_name_H-M   'P 1'
#
loop_
_entity.id
_entity.type
_entity.pdbx_description
1 polymer ?
#
loop_
_entity_poly.entity_id
_entity_poly.type
_entity_poly.pdbx_seq_one_letter_code
_entity_poly.pdbx_strand_id
1 'polypeptide(L)'
;MADVESMFHQVRVPPEDADLLRFLWWPAGDLSQDLVDFRMMLHLFGATSSPSCANFALRKCAEDNKGQFSQEAVDKVLHCFYVDDCLVSVASDEKAVSLYHELVVICAKGGFQLTKWISNRRDVLAAIPEGHRAKDMKMLNMDQDLLPVERVLGVEWCIQSDTFKFKIVVKDRPLTRRGILSTVGSIYDPLGIVSPVVLSAKKILRDLCRRALGCDDVIPQTVAQEWTSWLDTLCHLEKCNIMRVDPEDQLPADDPEVKKAATVNAVQASEEADAVIRMIHHFSSWVHLRKAVAWILRFKTWLSSLCQKRRQQNRALAQSDLDVEQQRCSLEKDMETFKRKMASSCLSVEELEKSELEIIKFSQRKRFPEEFSMLEKGKSVKGHSHIHTLCPLMEDGVLRVGGRLSRSSMPAEAKHPIILAKDLHISTLLLRHVHQKVGHGGRNHMLSKLHERYWISGASTAIRSVLSKCVICRRLNAQPMS
;
A
#
# COMPACT_ATOMS: atom_id res chain seq x y z
N MET A 1 -5.97 13.61 26.71
CA MET A 1 -6.08 13.46 25.24
C MET A 1 -6.03 14.83 24.60
N ALA A 2 -5.41 14.94 23.43
CA ALA A 2 -5.41 16.14 22.59
C ALA A 2 -5.37 15.74 21.11
N ASP A 3 -5.51 16.72 20.23
CA ASP A 3 -5.46 16.58 18.78
C ASP A 3 -4.44 17.56 18.19
N VAL A 4 -3.76 17.18 17.11
CA VAL A 4 -2.90 18.11 16.36
C VAL A 4 -3.75 18.84 15.32
N GLU A 5 -3.90 20.15 15.48
CA GLU A 5 -4.75 20.96 14.60
C GLU A 5 -4.30 20.86 13.14
N SER A 6 -5.14 20.29 12.27
CA SER A 6 -4.81 20.20 10.83
C SER A 6 -3.40 19.62 10.56
N MET A 7 -3.01 18.56 11.29
CA MET A 7 -1.64 18.00 11.32
C MET A 7 -0.92 18.00 9.96
N PHE A 8 -1.56 17.51 8.89
CA PHE A 8 -0.93 17.39 7.58
C PHE A 8 -0.63 18.75 6.93
N HIS A 9 -1.48 19.75 7.17
CA HIS A 9 -1.28 21.10 6.66
C HIS A 9 -0.17 21.87 7.39
N GLN A 10 0.35 21.32 8.50
CA GLN A 10 1.50 21.90 9.19
C GLN A 10 2.84 21.39 8.61
N VAL A 11 2.81 20.44 7.67
CA VAL A 11 4.01 19.84 7.06
C VAL A 11 4.08 20.16 5.58
N ARG A 12 5.18 20.78 5.16
CA ARG A 12 5.45 21.12 3.76
C ARG A 12 5.88 19.91 2.94
N VAL A 13 5.42 19.88 1.70
CA VAL A 13 5.86 18.92 0.70
C VAL A 13 7.12 19.46 0.02
N PRO A 14 8.13 18.63 -0.26
CA PRO A 14 9.30 19.04 -1.03
C PRO A 14 8.89 19.66 -2.39
N PRO A 15 9.50 20.76 -2.83
CA PRO A 15 9.14 21.42 -4.09
C PRO A 15 9.16 20.50 -5.32
N GLU A 16 10.07 19.51 -5.32
CA GLU A 16 10.21 18.48 -6.34
C GLU A 16 9.01 17.51 -6.42
N ASP A 17 8.32 17.30 -5.30
CA ASP A 17 7.17 16.38 -5.20
C ASP A 17 5.83 17.11 -5.30
N ALA A 18 5.81 18.43 -5.09
CA ALA A 18 4.58 19.22 -5.07
C ALA A 18 3.78 19.10 -6.38
N ASP A 19 4.45 18.95 -7.52
CA ASP A 19 3.78 18.78 -8.82
C ASP A 19 2.98 17.48 -8.95
N LEU A 20 3.28 16.47 -8.11
CA LEU A 20 2.50 15.22 -8.03
C LEU A 20 1.16 15.40 -7.31
N LEU A 21 0.98 16.52 -6.60
CA LEU A 21 -0.22 16.84 -5.82
C LEU A 21 -1.06 17.94 -6.46
N ARG A 22 -0.97 18.10 -7.78
CA ARG A 22 -1.81 19.03 -8.54
C ARG A 22 -3.24 18.53 -8.64
N PHE A 23 -4.18 19.45 -8.54
CA PHE A 23 -5.59 19.19 -8.77
C PHE A 23 -6.20 20.28 -9.64
N LEU A 24 -7.23 19.89 -10.40
CA LEU A 24 -7.93 20.76 -11.32
C LEU A 24 -9.20 21.27 -10.63
N TRP A 25 -9.53 22.55 -10.86
CA TRP A 25 -10.64 23.21 -10.24
C TRP A 25 -11.36 24.11 -11.24
N TRP A 26 -12.69 24.00 -11.27
CA TRP A 26 -13.55 24.97 -11.95
C TRP A 26 -13.99 26.02 -10.93
N PRO A 27 -13.65 27.30 -11.14
CA PRO A 27 -14.11 28.37 -10.25
C PRO A 27 -15.64 28.37 -10.16
N ALA A 28 -16.17 28.50 -8.94
CA ALA A 28 -17.61 28.43 -8.63
C ALA A 28 -18.35 27.15 -9.10
N GLY A 29 -17.63 26.08 -9.46
CA GLY A 29 -18.22 24.87 -10.03
C GLY A 29 -18.79 25.07 -11.45
N ASP A 30 -18.44 26.18 -12.10
CA ASP A 30 -18.92 26.53 -13.43
C ASP A 30 -18.05 25.86 -14.51
N LEU A 31 -18.60 24.81 -15.13
CA LEU A 31 -17.92 24.05 -16.18
C LEU A 31 -17.70 24.86 -17.48
N SER A 32 -18.29 26.04 -17.62
CA SER A 32 -18.07 26.93 -18.76
C SER A 32 -16.84 27.84 -18.61
N GLN A 33 -16.30 27.96 -17.39
CA GLN A 33 -15.09 28.72 -17.12
C GLN A 33 -13.83 27.90 -17.42
N ASP A 34 -12.74 28.62 -17.66
CA ASP A 34 -11.44 28.01 -17.87
C ASP A 34 -11.01 27.20 -16.64
N LEU A 35 -10.50 26.01 -16.92
CA LEU A 35 -10.00 25.09 -15.91
C LEU A 35 -8.73 25.66 -15.27
N VAL A 36 -8.71 25.78 -13.94
CA VAL A 36 -7.55 26.24 -13.19
C VAL A 36 -6.87 25.06 -12.51
N ASP A 37 -5.54 24.98 -12.57
CA ASP A 37 -4.79 23.99 -11.80
C ASP A 37 -4.18 24.62 -10.54
N PHE A 38 -4.37 23.93 -9.41
CA PHE A 38 -3.77 24.26 -8.13
C PHE A 38 -2.75 23.22 -7.74
N ARG A 39 -1.74 23.64 -7.00
CA ARG A 39 -0.68 22.77 -6.47
C ARG A 39 -0.68 22.80 -4.95
N MET A 40 -0.85 21.64 -4.33
CA MET A 40 -0.71 21.53 -2.88
C MET A 40 0.76 21.65 -2.48
N MET A 41 1.05 22.63 -1.62
CA MET A 41 2.40 22.87 -1.06
C MET A 41 2.59 22.18 0.31
N LEU A 42 1.51 21.62 0.84
CA LEU A 42 1.41 21.00 2.15
C LEU A 42 0.85 19.59 1.98
N HIS A 43 1.14 18.71 2.94
CA HIS A 43 0.59 17.36 2.90
C HIS A 43 -0.95 17.41 2.99
N LEU A 44 -1.61 16.65 2.13
CA LEU A 44 -3.07 16.65 1.98
C LEU A 44 -3.71 15.42 2.60
N PHE A 45 -4.98 15.56 2.97
CA PHE A 45 -5.79 14.46 3.47
C PHE A 45 -6.10 13.45 2.36
N GLY A 46 -6.02 12.15 2.67
CA GLY A 46 -6.31 11.06 1.73
C GLY A 46 -5.10 10.58 0.91
N ALA A 47 -3.98 11.29 0.94
CA ALA A 47 -2.72 10.77 0.40
C ALA A 47 -2.12 9.76 1.38
N THR A 48 -1.74 8.58 0.87
CA THR A 48 -1.17 7.49 1.69
C THR A 48 0.19 7.84 2.29
N SER A 49 0.93 8.77 1.70
CA SER A 49 2.22 9.26 2.20
C SER A 49 2.09 10.27 3.35
N SER A 50 1.03 11.07 3.38
CA SER A 50 0.88 12.19 4.34
C SER A 50 1.00 11.77 5.81
N PRO A 51 0.34 10.69 6.29
CA PRO A 51 0.50 10.26 7.67
C PRO A 51 1.95 9.90 8.00
N SER A 52 2.66 9.23 7.09
CA SER A 52 4.05 8.83 7.35
C SER A 52 4.98 10.05 7.45
N CYS A 53 4.85 11.01 6.53
CA CYS A 53 5.66 12.22 6.53
C CYS A 53 5.39 13.09 7.75
N ALA A 54 4.11 13.26 8.12
CA ALA A 54 3.73 14.07 9.26
C ALA A 54 4.14 13.46 10.60
N ASN A 55 3.98 12.14 10.78
CA ASN A 55 4.47 11.45 11.96
C ASN A 55 6.00 11.51 12.06
N PHE A 56 6.71 11.38 10.94
CA PHE A 56 8.17 11.52 10.93
C PHE A 56 8.58 12.93 11.39
N ALA A 57 7.96 13.98 10.84
CA ALA A 57 8.25 15.36 11.22
C ALA A 57 7.96 15.63 12.71
N LEU A 58 6.83 15.15 13.24
CA LEU A 58 6.48 15.28 14.65
C LEU A 58 7.49 14.57 15.57
N ARG A 59 7.85 13.33 15.24
CA ARG A 59 8.84 12.56 16.01
C ARG A 59 10.21 13.22 15.93
N LYS A 60 10.64 13.62 14.74
CA LYS A 60 11.92 14.30 14.51
C LYS A 60 12.03 15.60 15.30
N CYS A 61 10.94 16.36 15.39
CA CYS A 61 10.86 17.54 16.26
C CYS A 61 11.16 17.20 17.73
N ALA A 62 10.56 16.14 18.28
CA ALA A 62 10.86 15.71 19.65
C ALA A 62 12.31 15.23 19.81
N GLU A 63 12.84 14.50 18.82
CA GLU A 63 14.23 14.03 18.84
C GLU A 63 15.25 15.16 18.80
N ASP A 64 15.04 16.16 17.94
CA ASP A 64 15.95 17.30 17.79
C ASP A 64 15.93 18.22 19.03
N ASN A 65 14.93 18.06 19.89
CA ASN A 65 14.81 18.77 21.15
C ASN A 65 15.12 17.90 22.39
N LYS A 66 15.68 16.68 22.19
CA LYS A 66 16.19 15.82 23.29
C LYS A 66 17.21 16.59 24.12
N GLY A 67 16.88 16.88 25.37
CA GLY A 67 17.73 17.62 26.32
C GLY A 67 17.19 19.00 26.75
N GLN A 68 16.19 19.54 26.06
CA GLN A 68 15.51 20.78 26.49
C GLN A 68 14.23 20.53 27.30
N PHE A 69 13.77 19.28 27.32
CA PHE A 69 12.53 18.85 27.95
C PHE A 69 12.76 17.54 28.71
N SER A 70 11.80 17.17 29.55
CA SER A 70 11.86 15.90 30.27
C SER A 70 11.89 14.72 29.30
N GLN A 71 12.59 13.66 29.70
CA GLN A 71 12.61 12.41 28.94
C GLN A 71 11.19 11.85 28.77
N GLU A 72 10.36 11.98 29.81
CA GLU A 72 8.96 11.57 29.75
C GLU A 72 8.19 12.31 28.65
N ALA A 73 8.29 13.64 28.54
CA ALA A 73 7.61 14.39 27.48
C ALA A 73 8.06 13.98 26.08
N VAL A 74 9.37 13.80 25.87
CA VAL A 74 9.91 13.30 24.59
C VAL A 74 9.36 11.91 24.26
N ASP A 75 9.38 10.99 25.22
CA ASP A 75 8.90 9.62 25.03
C ASP A 75 7.40 9.59 24.71
N LYS A 76 6.60 10.48 25.32
CA LYS A 76 5.17 10.61 24.99
C LYS A 76 4.96 11.12 23.56
N VAL A 77 5.77 12.06 23.06
CA VAL A 77 5.65 12.45 21.64
C VAL A 77 6.02 11.31 20.69
N LEU A 78 7.04 10.52 21.04
CA LEU A 78 7.48 9.39 20.20
C LEU A 78 6.49 8.23 20.17
N HIS A 79 5.82 7.95 21.29
CA HIS A 79 5.10 6.69 21.50
C HIS A 79 3.61 6.82 21.81
N CYS A 80 3.11 8.02 22.11
CA CYS A 80 1.71 8.24 22.50
C CYS A 80 0.89 9.02 21.46
N PHE A 81 1.40 9.19 20.24
CA PHE A 81 0.65 9.75 19.11
C PHE A 81 0.18 8.65 18.16
N TYR A 82 -1.10 8.70 17.79
CA TYR A 82 -1.65 7.96 16.67
C TYR A 82 -2.12 8.96 15.61
N VAL A 83 -1.27 9.22 14.62
CA VAL A 83 -1.50 10.31 13.64
C VAL A 83 -1.67 11.64 14.39
N ASP A 84 -2.85 12.24 14.34
CA ASP A 84 -3.21 13.52 14.96
C ASP A 84 -3.64 13.37 16.43
N ASP A 85 -4.05 12.17 16.86
CA ASP A 85 -4.49 11.91 18.23
C ASP A 85 -3.30 11.77 19.20
N CYS A 86 -3.26 12.62 20.22
CA CYS A 86 -2.34 12.53 21.37
C CYS A 86 -3.00 11.83 22.56
N LEU A 87 -2.55 10.62 22.87
CA LEU A 87 -3.17 9.73 23.85
C LEU A 87 -2.23 9.45 25.02
N VAL A 88 -2.27 10.32 26.02
CA VAL A 88 -1.38 10.28 27.18
C VAL A 88 -2.15 9.91 28.45
N SER A 89 -1.54 9.03 29.25
CA SER A 89 -1.99 8.65 30.60
C SER A 89 -0.80 8.74 31.57
N VAL A 90 -1.05 9.27 32.76
CA VAL A 90 -0.09 9.45 33.86
C VAL A 90 -0.76 9.20 35.21
N ALA A 91 0.05 8.96 36.25
CA ALA A 91 -0.45 8.52 37.55
C ALA A 91 -0.94 9.64 38.50
N SER A 92 -0.67 10.92 38.21
CA SER A 92 -1.10 12.04 39.05
C SER A 92 -1.51 13.26 38.25
N ASP A 93 -2.35 14.10 38.84
CA ASP A 93 -2.89 15.31 38.23
C ASP A 93 -1.77 16.35 38.01
N GLU A 94 -0.82 16.47 38.94
CA GLU A 94 0.33 17.38 38.85
C GLU A 94 1.23 17.02 37.66
N LYS A 95 1.50 15.73 37.47
CA LYS A 95 2.25 15.24 36.32
C LYS A 95 1.50 15.52 35.02
N ALA A 96 0.18 15.35 35.01
CA ALA A 96 -0.63 15.61 33.82
C ALA A 96 -0.56 17.09 33.39
N VAL A 97 -0.63 18.01 34.35
CA VAL A 97 -0.52 19.46 34.10
C VAL A 97 0.89 19.83 33.64
N SER A 98 1.94 19.32 34.30
CA SER A 98 3.33 19.55 33.86
C SER A 98 3.56 19.06 32.43
N LEU A 99 3.09 17.85 32.13
CA LEU A 99 3.26 17.23 30.83
C LEU A 99 2.45 17.95 29.74
N TYR A 100 1.26 18.46 30.05
CA TYR A 100 0.51 19.33 29.15
C TYR A 100 1.37 20.54 28.71
N HIS A 101 2.00 21.24 29.66
CA HIS A 101 2.84 22.40 29.35
C HIS A 101 4.04 22.01 28.48
N GLU A 102 4.73 20.92 28.80
CA GLU A 102 5.87 20.46 28.00
C GLU A 102 5.46 20.04 26.59
N LEU A 103 4.39 19.25 26.44
CA LEU A 103 3.92 18.77 25.15
C LEU A 103 3.50 19.91 24.22
N VAL A 104 2.79 20.92 24.73
CA VAL A 104 2.41 22.10 23.94
C VAL A 104 3.65 22.80 23.40
N VAL A 105 4.69 22.97 24.22
CA VAL A 105 5.91 23.68 23.82
C VAL A 105 6.78 22.84 22.88
N ILE A 106 6.94 21.53 23.14
CA ILE A 106 7.70 20.63 22.26
C ILE A 106 7.08 20.59 20.87
N CYS A 107 5.77 20.34 20.77
CA CYS A 107 5.08 20.27 19.49
C CYS A 107 5.10 21.63 18.77
N ALA A 108 4.90 22.73 19.49
CA ALA A 108 4.92 24.07 18.89
C ALA A 108 6.27 24.43 18.24
N LYS A 109 7.40 23.92 18.76
CA LYS A 109 8.71 24.11 18.12
C LYS A 109 8.80 23.48 16.72
N GLY A 110 8.04 22.43 16.47
CA GLY A 110 7.90 21.81 15.14
C GLY A 110 6.81 22.43 14.28
N GLY A 111 6.15 23.49 14.76
CA GLY A 111 4.96 24.06 14.14
C GLY A 111 3.68 23.26 14.40
N PHE A 112 3.71 22.27 15.30
CA PHE A 112 2.56 21.45 15.64
C PHE A 112 1.76 22.05 16.78
N GLN A 113 0.53 22.50 16.49
CA GLN A 113 -0.35 23.07 17.49
C GLN A 113 -1.29 22.01 18.08
N LEU A 114 -1.17 21.75 19.39
CA LEU A 114 -2.07 20.85 20.11
C LEU A 114 -3.34 21.59 20.55
N THR A 115 -4.48 20.97 20.28
CA THR A 115 -5.82 21.50 20.53
C THR A 115 -6.75 20.40 21.06
N LYS A 116 -8.02 20.76 21.30
CA LYS A 116 -9.08 19.86 21.75
C LYS A 116 -8.70 19.01 22.97
N TRP A 117 -8.04 19.63 23.93
CA TRP A 117 -7.63 18.94 25.15
C TRP A 117 -8.83 18.46 25.96
N ILE A 118 -8.73 17.21 26.42
CA ILE A 118 -9.73 16.47 27.19
C ILE A 118 -9.02 15.67 28.29
N SER A 119 -9.59 15.63 29.50
CA SER A 119 -9.13 14.81 30.62
C SER A 119 -10.32 14.32 31.45
N ASN A 120 -10.19 13.14 32.06
CA ASN A 120 -11.14 12.59 33.04
C ASN A 120 -10.98 13.22 34.44
N ARG A 121 -9.97 14.07 34.64
CA ARG A 121 -9.68 14.78 35.88
C ARG A 121 -10.02 16.26 35.72
N ARG A 122 -10.95 16.76 36.55
CA ARG A 122 -11.43 18.15 36.49
C ARG A 122 -10.33 19.15 36.79
N ASP A 123 -9.49 18.87 37.78
CA ASP A 123 -8.37 19.73 38.17
C ASP A 123 -7.37 19.92 37.02
N VAL A 124 -7.10 18.86 36.26
CA VAL A 124 -6.25 18.90 35.06
C VAL A 124 -6.92 19.74 33.95
N LEU A 125 -8.22 19.56 33.70
CA LEU A 125 -8.96 20.36 32.73
C LEU A 125 -8.98 21.86 33.10
N ALA A 126 -9.14 22.18 34.38
CA ALA A 126 -9.17 23.55 34.89
C ALA A 126 -7.84 24.28 34.64
N ALA A 127 -6.71 23.56 34.74
CA ALA A 127 -5.37 24.11 34.46
C ALA A 127 -5.12 24.39 32.96
N ILE A 128 -5.90 23.80 32.05
CA ILE A 128 -5.75 24.00 30.60
C ILE A 128 -6.55 25.24 30.17
N PRO A 129 -6.00 26.20 29.40
CA PRO A 129 -6.73 27.36 28.91
C PRO A 129 -7.93 26.99 28.03
N GLU A 130 -9.04 27.72 28.15
CA GLU A 130 -10.29 27.45 27.41
C GLU A 130 -10.11 27.39 25.89
N GLY A 131 -9.21 28.20 25.33
CA GLY A 131 -8.88 28.19 23.90
C GLY A 131 -8.42 26.81 23.41
N HIS A 132 -7.71 26.07 24.26
CA HIS A 132 -7.10 24.77 23.96
C HIS A 132 -8.02 23.58 24.26
N ARG A 133 -9.11 23.77 25.03
CA ARG A 133 -10.05 22.69 25.39
C ARG A 133 -10.91 22.28 24.19
N ALA A 134 -11.41 21.05 24.18
CA ALA A 134 -12.41 20.61 23.21
C ALA A 134 -13.70 21.46 23.27
N LYS A 135 -14.43 21.60 22.16
CA LYS A 135 -15.60 22.50 22.06
C LYS A 135 -16.63 22.24 23.17
N ASP A 136 -16.90 20.97 23.42
CA ASP A 136 -17.89 20.53 24.41
C ASP A 136 -17.40 20.74 25.85
N MET A 137 -16.11 21.07 26.04
CA MET A 137 -15.50 21.40 27.33
C MET A 137 -15.44 22.90 27.64
N LYS A 138 -15.69 23.76 26.65
CA LYS A 138 -15.55 25.22 26.81
C LYS A 138 -16.71 25.86 27.58
N MET A 139 -17.88 25.21 27.58
CA MET A 139 -19.11 25.74 28.18
C MET A 139 -19.49 25.02 29.49
N LEU A 140 -18.64 24.11 29.98
CA LEU A 140 -18.91 23.33 31.19
C LEU A 140 -18.61 24.15 32.45
N ASN A 141 -19.57 24.19 33.37
CA ASN A 141 -19.30 24.55 34.75
C ASN A 141 -18.58 23.38 35.43
N MET A 142 -17.31 23.59 35.77
CA MET A 142 -16.42 22.57 36.33
C MET A 142 -16.89 22.00 37.67
N ASP A 143 -17.81 22.67 38.38
CA ASP A 143 -18.31 22.21 39.68
C ASP A 143 -19.67 21.51 39.60
N GLN A 144 -20.41 21.66 38.49
CA GLN A 144 -21.83 21.29 38.43
C GLN A 144 -22.19 20.35 37.27
N ASP A 145 -21.49 20.45 36.13
CA ASP A 145 -21.87 19.72 34.91
C ASP A 145 -21.14 18.39 34.77
N LEU A 146 -21.80 17.36 34.24
CA LEU A 146 -21.19 16.07 33.92
C LEU A 146 -20.24 16.19 32.72
N LEU A 147 -19.07 15.51 32.77
CA LEU A 147 -18.18 15.46 31.61
C LEU A 147 -18.83 14.64 30.47
N PRO A 148 -18.75 15.10 29.21
CA PRO A 148 -19.43 14.47 28.08
C PRO A 148 -18.80 13.12 27.67
N VAL A 149 -19.45 12.46 26.72
CA VAL A 149 -18.92 11.28 26.02
C VAL A 149 -18.19 11.76 24.78
N GLU A 150 -16.95 11.32 24.60
CA GLU A 150 -16.11 11.65 23.44
C GLU A 150 -15.74 10.39 22.67
N ARG A 151 -15.08 10.55 21.51
CA ARG A 151 -14.50 9.42 20.77
C ARG A 151 -12.99 9.40 20.88
N VAL A 152 -12.44 8.22 21.16
CA VAL A 152 -11.00 7.96 21.18
C VAL A 152 -10.71 6.84 20.20
N LEU A 153 -9.95 7.14 19.15
CA LEU A 153 -9.65 6.20 18.06
C LEU A 153 -10.91 5.55 17.43
N GLY A 154 -12.08 6.19 17.52
CA GLY A 154 -13.34 5.67 17.00
C GLY A 154 -14.20 4.86 17.99
N VAL A 155 -13.73 4.62 19.22
CA VAL A 155 -14.52 4.04 20.33
C VAL A 155 -15.09 5.16 21.20
N GLU A 156 -16.30 5.01 21.73
CA GLU A 156 -16.86 6.00 22.65
C GLU A 156 -16.22 5.86 24.05
N TRP A 157 -15.79 6.99 24.60
CA TRP A 157 -15.17 7.11 25.91
C TRP A 157 -16.02 8.04 26.79
N CYS A 158 -16.56 7.48 27.86
CA CYS A 158 -17.29 8.22 28.88
C CYS A 158 -16.27 8.82 29.84
N ILE A 159 -15.98 10.11 29.69
CA ILE A 159 -14.87 10.78 30.37
C ILE A 159 -15.06 10.79 31.88
N GLN A 160 -16.28 11.03 32.35
CA GLN A 160 -16.59 11.12 33.78
C GLN A 160 -16.35 9.79 34.53
N SER A 161 -16.70 8.66 33.91
CA SER A 161 -16.58 7.33 34.51
C SER A 161 -15.30 6.60 34.11
N ASP A 162 -14.53 7.17 33.18
CA ASP A 162 -13.36 6.56 32.56
C ASP A 162 -13.60 5.16 31.96
N THR A 163 -14.75 5.01 31.28
CA THR A 163 -15.16 3.74 30.67
C THR A 163 -15.35 3.85 29.17
N PHE A 164 -14.98 2.81 28.43
CA PHE A 164 -15.35 2.63 27.03
C PHE A 164 -16.79 2.14 26.91
N LYS A 165 -17.48 2.66 25.90
CA LYS A 165 -18.83 2.31 25.50
C LYS A 165 -18.87 1.98 24.01
N PHE A 166 -19.84 1.16 23.63
CA PHE A 166 -20.09 0.81 22.24
C PHE A 166 -21.50 1.27 21.87
N LYS A 167 -21.59 2.33 21.06
CA LYS A 167 -22.86 2.77 20.50
C LYS A 167 -23.19 1.96 19.26
N ILE A 168 -24.37 1.34 19.27
CA ILE A 168 -24.77 0.42 18.21
C ILE A 168 -25.95 1.01 17.49
N VAL A 169 -25.68 1.67 16.37
CA VAL A 169 -26.75 2.14 15.49
C VAL A 169 -27.16 0.99 14.59
N VAL A 170 -28.16 0.21 15.03
CA VAL A 170 -28.81 -0.80 14.18
C VAL A 170 -29.59 -0.06 13.10
N LYS A 171 -29.00 0.06 11.91
CA LYS A 171 -29.69 0.61 10.74
C LYS A 171 -30.64 -0.46 10.21
N ASP A 172 -31.85 -0.06 9.85
CA ASP A 172 -32.73 -0.92 9.09
C ASP A 172 -32.07 -1.21 7.73
N ARG A 173 -31.69 -2.47 7.53
CA ARG A 173 -30.97 -2.94 6.35
C ARG A 173 -31.72 -4.14 5.79
N PRO A 174 -31.79 -4.28 4.45
CA PRO A 174 -32.34 -5.47 3.83
C PRO A 174 -31.70 -6.72 4.41
N LEU A 175 -32.52 -7.72 4.67
CA LEU A 175 -32.09 -8.98 5.27
C LEU A 175 -31.37 -9.86 4.22
N THR A 176 -30.19 -9.39 3.83
CA THR A 176 -29.30 -10.00 2.85
C THR A 176 -27.92 -10.18 3.45
N ARG A 177 -27.06 -10.99 2.82
CA ARG A 177 -25.67 -11.14 3.26
C ARG A 177 -24.95 -9.79 3.35
N ARG A 178 -25.23 -8.87 2.41
CA ARG A 178 -24.68 -7.51 2.40
C ARG A 178 -25.18 -6.68 3.58
N GLY A 179 -26.47 -6.74 3.90
CA GLY A 179 -27.05 -6.03 5.05
C GLY A 179 -26.45 -6.49 6.39
N ILE A 180 -26.34 -7.82 6.56
CA ILE A 180 -25.70 -8.44 7.72
C ILE A 180 -24.23 -7.99 7.82
N LEU A 181 -23.47 -8.10 6.73
CA LEU A 181 -22.06 -7.70 6.69
C LEU A 181 -21.88 -6.22 7.04
N SER A 182 -22.74 -5.34 6.52
CA SER A 182 -22.73 -3.91 6.84
C SER A 182 -22.97 -3.64 8.31
N THR A 183 -23.85 -4.40 8.96
CA THR A 183 -24.20 -4.23 10.39
C THR A 183 -23.08 -4.74 11.29
N VAL A 184 -22.51 -5.90 10.97
CA VAL A 184 -21.33 -6.42 11.67
C VAL A 184 -20.14 -5.47 11.53
N GLY A 185 -19.93 -4.92 10.32
CA GLY A 185 -18.85 -3.99 10.04
C GLY A 185 -19.01 -2.61 10.68
N SER A 186 -20.21 -2.23 11.14
CA SER A 186 -20.40 -0.98 11.90
C SER A 186 -19.99 -1.10 13.37
N ILE A 187 -19.80 -2.31 13.90
CA ILE A 187 -19.28 -2.49 15.25
C ILE A 187 -17.76 -2.30 15.20
N TYR A 188 -17.31 -1.15 15.68
CA TYR A 188 -15.91 -0.79 15.73
C TYR A 188 -15.28 -1.29 17.04
N ASP A 189 -14.48 -2.37 16.96
CA ASP A 189 -13.83 -3.02 18.09
C ASP A 189 -12.37 -3.34 17.77
N PRO A 190 -11.47 -2.35 17.82
CA PRO A 190 -10.07 -2.53 17.46
C PRO A 190 -9.30 -3.40 18.47
N LEU A 191 -9.74 -3.43 19.73
CA LEU A 191 -9.12 -4.19 20.82
C LEU A 191 -9.68 -5.61 20.93
N GLY A 192 -10.78 -5.92 20.23
CA GLY A 192 -11.42 -7.23 20.29
C GLY A 192 -12.19 -7.48 21.59
N ILE A 193 -12.52 -6.45 22.37
CA ILE A 193 -13.17 -6.59 23.67
C ILE A 193 -14.55 -7.23 23.53
N VAL A 194 -15.28 -6.85 22.48
CA VAL A 194 -16.64 -7.36 22.21
C VAL A 194 -16.62 -8.51 21.19
N SER A 195 -15.45 -9.10 20.96
CA SER A 195 -15.26 -10.28 20.10
C SER A 195 -16.24 -11.43 20.41
N PRO A 196 -16.57 -11.77 21.67
CA PRO A 196 -17.54 -12.83 21.95
C PRO A 196 -18.91 -12.58 21.30
N VAL A 197 -19.36 -11.32 21.27
CA VAL A 197 -20.62 -10.90 20.64
C VAL A 197 -20.46 -10.90 19.12
N VAL A 198 -19.41 -10.29 18.60
CA VAL A 198 -19.15 -10.15 17.15
C VAL A 198 -18.90 -11.51 16.48
N LEU A 199 -18.29 -12.46 17.19
CA LEU A 199 -17.96 -13.79 16.67
C LEU A 199 -19.23 -14.59 16.32
N SER A 200 -20.29 -14.46 17.09
CA SER A 200 -21.59 -15.10 16.82
C SER A 200 -22.17 -14.63 15.49
N ALA A 201 -22.14 -13.32 15.20
CA ALA A 201 -22.54 -12.81 13.88
C ALA A 201 -21.58 -13.22 12.74
N LYS A 202 -20.27 -13.28 13.01
CA LYS A 202 -19.29 -13.78 12.02
C LYS A 202 -19.54 -15.26 11.67
N LYS A 203 -20.03 -16.08 12.59
CA LYS A 203 -20.47 -17.46 12.31
C LYS A 203 -21.64 -17.48 11.33
N ILE A 204 -22.66 -16.65 11.56
CA ILE A 204 -23.81 -16.47 10.64
C ILE A 204 -23.32 -16.10 9.23
N LEU A 205 -22.45 -15.08 9.12
CA LEU A 205 -21.86 -14.68 7.84
C LEU A 205 -21.09 -15.81 7.15
N ARG A 206 -20.29 -16.56 7.91
CA ARG A 206 -19.55 -17.71 7.37
C ARG A 206 -20.49 -18.79 6.84
N ASP A 207 -21.59 -19.05 7.53
CA ASP A 207 -22.54 -20.07 7.12
C ASP A 207 -23.35 -19.66 5.88
N LEU A 208 -23.70 -18.37 5.75
CA LEU A 208 -24.24 -17.80 4.50
C LEU A 208 -23.24 -17.93 3.33
N CYS A 209 -21.95 -17.71 3.57
CA CYS A 209 -20.90 -17.90 2.56
C CYS A 209 -20.74 -19.37 2.15
N ARG A 210 -20.82 -20.31 3.11
CA ARG A 210 -20.76 -21.76 2.83
C ARG A 210 -21.91 -22.24 1.96
N ARG A 211 -23.09 -21.62 2.10
CA ARG A 211 -24.28 -21.89 1.27
C ARG A 211 -24.24 -21.23 -0.11
N ALA A 212 -23.14 -20.53 -0.45
CA ALA A 212 -22.91 -19.90 -1.75
C ALA A 212 -23.99 -18.88 -2.19
N LEU A 213 -24.69 -18.26 -1.25
CA LEU A 213 -25.65 -17.19 -1.53
C LEU A 213 -24.94 -15.95 -2.08
N GLY A 214 -25.59 -15.24 -2.99
CA GLY A 214 -25.21 -13.91 -3.49
C GLY A 214 -25.23 -12.85 -2.40
N CYS A 215 -24.73 -11.65 -2.71
CA CYS A 215 -24.67 -10.55 -1.74
C CYS A 215 -26.06 -10.01 -1.37
N ASP A 216 -27.00 -10.05 -2.30
CA ASP A 216 -28.33 -9.45 -2.19
C ASP A 216 -29.46 -10.51 -2.23
N ASP A 217 -29.10 -11.79 -2.15
CA ASP A 217 -30.06 -12.89 -2.14
C ASP A 217 -30.86 -12.90 -0.83
N VAL A 218 -32.09 -13.39 -0.91
CA VAL A 218 -32.95 -13.64 0.24
C VAL A 218 -32.32 -14.72 1.11
N ILE A 219 -32.15 -14.44 2.41
CA ILE A 219 -31.57 -15.43 3.33
C ILE A 219 -32.63 -16.44 3.81
N PRO A 220 -32.23 -17.68 4.13
CA PRO A 220 -33.15 -18.68 4.69
C PRO A 220 -33.76 -18.22 6.01
N GLN A 221 -35.04 -18.57 6.24
CA GLN A 221 -35.79 -18.19 7.44
C GLN A 221 -35.10 -18.61 8.75
N THR A 222 -34.42 -19.76 8.77
CA THR A 222 -33.67 -20.23 9.94
C THR A 222 -32.54 -19.26 10.31
N VAL A 223 -31.83 -18.75 9.30
CA VAL A 223 -30.72 -17.80 9.50
C VAL A 223 -31.26 -16.40 9.82
N ALA A 224 -32.41 -16.04 9.27
CA ALA A 224 -33.13 -14.82 9.63
C ALA A 224 -33.46 -14.78 11.13
N GLN A 225 -33.97 -15.88 11.69
CA GLN A 225 -34.29 -15.99 13.12
C GLN A 225 -33.03 -15.88 14.00
N GLU A 226 -31.95 -16.58 13.63
CA GLU A 226 -30.66 -16.47 14.32
C GLU A 226 -30.10 -15.04 14.29
N TRP A 227 -30.24 -14.35 13.15
CA TRP A 227 -29.80 -12.97 12.99
C TRP A 227 -30.62 -12.01 13.85
N THR A 228 -31.95 -12.12 13.86
CA THR A 228 -32.81 -11.30 14.71
C THR A 228 -32.50 -11.53 16.19
N SER A 229 -32.34 -12.79 16.62
CA SER A 229 -31.96 -13.09 18.00
C SER A 229 -30.61 -12.47 18.38
N TRP A 230 -29.64 -12.46 17.48
CA TRP A 230 -28.37 -11.77 17.70
C TRP A 230 -28.52 -10.25 17.77
N LEU A 231 -29.35 -9.63 16.92
CA LEU A 231 -29.65 -8.20 17.00
C LEU A 231 -30.22 -7.82 18.38
N ASP A 232 -31.10 -8.64 18.93
CA ASP A 232 -31.65 -8.41 20.27
C ASP A 232 -30.56 -8.44 21.36
N THR A 233 -29.48 -9.21 21.17
CA THR A 233 -28.35 -9.18 22.12
C THR A 233 -27.56 -7.88 22.10
N LEU A 234 -27.60 -7.12 20.99
CA LEU A 234 -26.83 -5.88 20.87
C LEU A 234 -27.28 -4.80 21.84
N CYS A 235 -28.57 -4.76 22.20
CA CYS A 235 -29.07 -3.79 23.17
C CYS A 235 -28.43 -3.96 24.56
N HIS A 236 -27.93 -5.15 24.88
CA HIS A 236 -27.16 -5.39 26.10
C HIS A 236 -25.74 -4.83 26.00
N LEU A 237 -25.15 -4.82 24.81
CA LEU A 237 -23.80 -4.32 24.61
C LEU A 237 -23.71 -2.80 24.81
N GLU A 238 -24.78 -2.05 24.51
CA GLU A 238 -24.85 -0.61 24.85
C GLU A 238 -24.85 -0.34 26.37
N LYS A 239 -25.28 -1.32 27.17
CA LYS A 239 -25.26 -1.24 28.64
C LYS A 239 -23.91 -1.64 29.23
N CYS A 240 -23.03 -2.26 28.45
CA CYS A 240 -21.71 -2.65 28.89
C CYS A 240 -20.81 -1.42 28.98
N ASN A 241 -20.26 -1.19 30.17
CA ASN A 241 -19.20 -0.22 30.42
C ASN A 241 -17.92 -1.00 30.68
N ILE A 242 -16.90 -0.76 29.88
CA ILE A 242 -15.59 -1.41 30.06
C ILE A 242 -14.64 -0.39 30.66
N MET A 243 -14.04 -0.72 31.79
CA MET A 243 -13.04 0.16 32.42
C MET A 243 -11.83 0.30 31.50
N ARG A 244 -11.36 1.53 31.31
CA ARG A 244 -10.17 1.78 30.49
C ARG A 244 -8.88 1.28 31.17
N VAL A 245 -8.86 1.32 32.50
CA VAL A 245 -7.79 0.79 33.35
C VAL A 245 -8.45 0.01 34.47
N ASP A 246 -8.15 -1.27 34.60
CA ASP A 246 -8.52 -2.04 35.78
C ASP A 246 -7.42 -1.86 36.84
N PRO A 247 -7.73 -1.35 38.05
CA PRO A 247 -6.77 -1.23 39.13
C PRO A 247 -6.19 -2.57 39.58
N GLU A 248 -6.89 -3.68 39.33
CA GLU A 248 -6.48 -5.04 39.71
C GLU A 248 -5.60 -5.71 38.62
N ASP A 249 -5.58 -5.19 37.40
CA ASP A 249 -4.75 -5.68 36.27
C ASP A 249 -3.29 -5.19 36.39
N GLN A 250 -2.61 -5.58 37.47
CA GLN A 250 -1.15 -5.59 37.49
C GLN A 250 -0.65 -6.87 36.84
N LEU A 251 -0.74 -6.94 35.51
CA LEU A 251 -0.10 -8.03 34.77
C LEU A 251 1.41 -7.97 35.01
N PRO A 252 2.06 -9.07 35.45
CA PRO A 252 3.49 -9.12 35.58
C PRO A 252 4.15 -8.76 34.24
N ALA A 253 5.25 -7.98 34.29
CA ALA A 253 5.95 -7.59 33.06
C ALA A 253 6.44 -8.80 32.23
N ASP A 254 6.53 -9.98 32.84
CA ASP A 254 6.93 -11.25 32.22
C ASP A 254 5.77 -12.12 31.72
N ASP A 255 4.53 -11.64 31.79
CA ASP A 255 3.36 -12.35 31.29
C ASP A 255 3.48 -12.60 29.77
N PRO A 256 3.22 -13.84 29.29
CA PRO A 256 3.34 -14.18 27.87
C PRO A 256 2.36 -13.42 26.96
N GLU A 257 1.26 -12.90 27.49
CA GLU A 257 0.29 -12.07 26.76
C GLU A 257 0.68 -10.58 26.75
N VAL A 258 1.54 -10.15 27.69
CA VAL A 258 2.14 -8.80 27.68
C VAL A 258 3.19 -8.72 26.58
N LYS A 259 2.82 -8.11 25.46
CA LYS A 259 3.75 -7.84 24.36
C LYS A 259 4.78 -6.79 24.79
N LYS A 260 5.95 -7.26 25.24
CA LYS A 260 7.12 -6.45 25.64
C LYS A 260 7.62 -5.48 24.54
N ALA A 261 7.21 -5.70 23.29
CA ALA A 261 7.39 -4.76 22.20
C ALA A 261 6.15 -4.79 21.30
N ALA A 262 5.54 -3.63 21.07
CA ALA A 262 4.70 -3.46 19.89
C ALA A 262 5.64 -3.47 18.68
N THR A 263 5.80 -4.61 18.03
CA THR A 263 6.45 -4.67 16.72
C THR A 263 5.53 -3.96 15.74
N VAL A 264 5.67 -2.63 15.65
CA VAL A 264 5.16 -1.89 14.51
C VAL A 264 5.99 -2.39 13.34
N ASN A 265 5.42 -3.29 12.55
CA ASN A 265 5.94 -3.63 11.25
C ASN A 265 5.76 -2.39 10.36
N ALA A 266 6.56 -1.36 10.59
CA ALA A 266 6.90 -0.44 9.54
C ALA A 266 7.62 -1.31 8.51
N VAL A 267 7.05 -1.42 7.32
CA VAL A 267 7.86 -1.77 6.17
C VAL A 267 8.85 -0.61 6.07
N GLN A 268 10.00 -0.75 6.72
CA GLN A 268 11.19 -0.09 6.25
C GLN A 268 11.34 -0.66 4.85
N ALA A 269 10.84 0.08 3.86
CA ALA A 269 11.16 -0.19 2.49
C ALA A 269 12.67 -0.10 2.48
N SER A 270 13.34 -1.26 2.47
CA SER A 270 14.78 -1.27 2.28
C SER A 270 15.01 -0.44 1.02
N GLU A 271 15.77 0.63 1.18
CA GLU A 271 16.04 1.62 0.13
C GLU A 271 16.83 1.02 -1.05
N GLU A 272 16.96 -0.30 -1.13
CA GLU A 272 17.69 -1.04 -2.15
C GLU A 272 16.78 -1.86 -3.08
N ALA A 273 15.45 -1.80 -2.92
CA ALA A 273 14.54 -2.37 -3.90
C ALA A 273 14.48 -1.47 -5.15
N ASP A 274 15.44 -1.66 -6.04
CA ASP A 274 15.48 -1.20 -7.44
C ASP A 274 14.06 -1.00 -8.00
N ALA A 275 13.77 0.23 -8.43
CA ALA A 275 12.43 0.63 -8.87
C ALA A 275 11.84 -0.32 -9.93
N VAL A 276 12.70 -0.90 -10.78
CA VAL A 276 12.29 -1.85 -11.81
C VAL A 276 11.87 -3.19 -11.18
N ILE A 277 12.53 -3.65 -10.13
CA ILE A 277 12.09 -4.84 -9.37
C ILE A 277 10.73 -4.58 -8.73
N ARG A 278 10.55 -3.44 -8.05
CA ARG A 278 9.26 -3.11 -7.43
C ARG A 278 8.13 -3.08 -8.46
N MET A 279 8.38 -2.48 -9.63
CA MET A 279 7.46 -2.50 -10.76
C MET A 279 7.17 -3.93 -11.23
N ILE A 280 8.17 -4.79 -11.42
CA ILE A 280 7.97 -6.19 -11.84
C ILE A 280 7.12 -6.95 -10.83
N HIS A 281 7.37 -6.78 -9.53
CA HIS A 281 6.64 -7.44 -8.44
C HIS A 281 5.19 -6.97 -8.29
N HIS A 282 4.86 -5.76 -8.74
CA HIS A 282 3.49 -5.25 -8.75
C HIS A 282 2.57 -6.10 -9.65
N PHE A 283 3.10 -6.67 -10.74
CA PHE A 283 2.29 -7.43 -11.70
C PHE A 283 2.15 -8.90 -11.30
N SER A 284 0.93 -9.41 -11.37
CA SER A 284 0.58 -10.82 -11.17
C SER A 284 0.38 -11.61 -12.47
N SER A 285 0.44 -10.92 -13.63
CA SER A 285 0.23 -11.46 -14.98
C SER A 285 1.41 -11.13 -15.89
N TRP A 286 1.96 -12.14 -16.56
CA TRP A 286 3.03 -11.99 -17.54
C TRP A 286 2.63 -11.08 -18.71
N VAL A 287 1.39 -11.22 -19.19
CA VAL A 287 0.88 -10.43 -20.33
C VAL A 287 0.76 -8.96 -19.95
N HIS A 288 0.27 -8.65 -18.74
CA HIS A 288 0.14 -7.27 -18.27
C HIS A 288 1.50 -6.63 -18.02
N LEU A 289 2.44 -7.37 -17.43
CA LEU A 289 3.81 -6.89 -17.26
C LEU A 289 4.46 -6.55 -18.61
N ARG A 290 4.37 -7.44 -19.60
CA ARG A 290 4.88 -7.19 -20.95
C ARG A 290 4.26 -5.95 -21.58
N LYS A 291 2.94 -5.81 -21.52
CA LYS A 291 2.24 -4.62 -22.06
C LYS A 291 2.69 -3.33 -21.37
N ALA A 292 2.80 -3.34 -20.05
CA ALA A 292 3.25 -2.16 -19.30
C ALA A 292 4.68 -1.76 -19.69
N VAL A 293 5.61 -2.72 -19.75
CA VAL A 293 6.98 -2.45 -20.16
C VAL A 293 7.07 -2.02 -21.62
N ALA A 294 6.25 -2.58 -22.51
CA ALA A 294 6.19 -2.15 -23.91
C ALA A 294 5.77 -0.68 -24.03
N TRP A 295 4.76 -0.25 -23.27
CA TRP A 295 4.37 1.17 -23.21
C TRP A 295 5.48 2.06 -22.65
N ILE A 296 6.18 1.62 -21.60
CA ILE A 296 7.32 2.37 -21.04
C ILE A 296 8.44 2.51 -22.08
N LEU A 297 8.78 1.43 -22.79
CA LEU A 297 9.81 1.45 -23.84
C LEU A 297 9.40 2.35 -25.00
N ARG A 298 8.13 2.29 -25.44
CA ARG A 298 7.57 3.18 -26.45
C ARG A 298 7.62 4.64 -26.00
N PHE A 299 7.25 4.91 -24.76
CA PHE A 299 7.32 6.26 -24.20
C PHE A 299 8.76 6.78 -24.16
N LYS A 300 9.72 5.93 -23.76
CA LYS A 300 11.15 6.25 -23.80
C LYS A 300 11.64 6.56 -25.21
N THR A 301 11.27 5.76 -26.21
CA THR A 301 11.65 6.03 -27.61
C THR A 301 10.98 7.31 -28.12
N TRP A 302 9.71 7.53 -27.80
CA TRP A 302 8.98 8.74 -28.14
C TRP A 302 9.63 10.01 -27.57
N LEU A 303 9.95 10.02 -26.26
CA LEU A 303 10.66 11.12 -25.62
C LEU A 303 12.04 11.37 -26.27
N SER A 304 12.77 10.30 -26.59
CA SER A 304 14.08 10.41 -27.25
C SER A 304 13.96 11.03 -28.64
N SER A 305 12.99 10.58 -29.43
CA SER A 305 12.69 11.12 -30.77
C SER A 305 12.22 12.58 -30.70
N LEU A 306 11.40 12.95 -29.72
CA LEU A 306 10.99 14.34 -29.49
C LEU A 306 12.19 15.24 -29.17
N CYS A 307 13.04 14.81 -28.25
CA CYS A 307 14.26 15.55 -27.89
C CYS A 307 15.19 15.74 -29.10
N GLN A 308 15.38 14.69 -29.91
CA GLN A 308 16.18 14.78 -31.13
C GLN A 308 15.56 15.71 -32.17
N LYS A 309 14.25 15.60 -32.41
CA LYS A 309 13.54 16.43 -33.40
C LYS A 309 13.54 17.91 -32.99
N ARG A 310 13.29 18.21 -31.71
CA ARG A 310 13.36 19.59 -31.17
C ARG A 310 14.76 20.18 -31.32
N ARG A 311 15.82 19.40 -31.04
CA ARG A 311 17.22 19.84 -31.26
C ARG A 311 17.50 20.11 -32.73
N GLN A 312 17.02 19.27 -33.66
CA GLN A 312 17.18 19.48 -35.10
C GLN A 312 16.47 20.74 -35.57
N GLN A 313 15.24 20.97 -35.12
CA GLN A 313 14.48 22.17 -35.49
C GLN A 313 15.06 23.45 -34.91
N ASN A 314 15.47 23.44 -33.65
CA ASN A 314 16.17 24.57 -33.06
C ASN A 314 17.45 24.92 -33.85
N ARG A 315 18.20 23.93 -34.35
CA ARG A 315 19.37 24.16 -35.20
C ARG A 315 19.01 24.72 -36.58
N ALA A 316 17.93 24.23 -37.19
CA ALA A 316 17.46 24.71 -38.49
C ALA A 316 16.91 26.15 -38.41
N LEU A 317 16.17 26.48 -37.36
CA LEU A 317 15.60 27.82 -37.14
C LEU A 317 16.69 28.84 -36.77
N ALA A 318 17.74 28.43 -36.07
CA ALA A 318 18.91 29.28 -35.81
C ALA A 318 19.66 29.71 -37.08
N GLN A 319 19.41 29.05 -38.22
CA GLN A 319 19.95 29.38 -39.53
C GLN A 319 18.95 30.12 -40.42
N SER A 320 17.76 30.46 -39.90
CA SER A 320 16.71 31.16 -40.65
C SER A 320 16.67 32.65 -40.35
N ASP A 321 16.39 33.48 -41.35
CA ASP A 321 16.22 34.94 -41.21
C ASP A 321 14.88 35.35 -40.56
N LEU A 322 14.18 34.41 -39.93
CA LEU A 322 12.88 34.64 -39.28
C LEU A 322 13.05 35.34 -37.94
N ASP A 323 12.11 36.22 -37.60
CA ASP A 323 12.07 36.88 -36.30
C ASP A 323 11.82 35.85 -35.16
N VAL A 324 12.25 36.18 -33.94
CA VAL A 324 12.25 35.28 -32.76
C VAL A 324 10.85 34.73 -32.48
N GLU A 325 9.81 35.55 -32.63
CA GLU A 325 8.42 35.13 -32.42
C GLU A 325 7.92 34.18 -33.51
N GLN A 326 8.37 34.40 -34.75
CA GLN A 326 8.04 33.53 -35.90
C GLN A 326 8.76 32.18 -35.79
N GLN A 327 10.01 32.18 -35.31
CA GLN A 327 10.77 30.95 -35.03
C GLN A 327 10.08 30.09 -33.95
N ARG A 328 9.59 30.71 -32.87
CA ARG A 328 8.86 30.03 -31.79
C ARG A 328 7.55 29.40 -32.30
N CYS A 329 6.75 30.16 -33.03
CA CYS A 329 5.48 29.70 -33.58
C CYS A 329 5.67 28.54 -34.59
N SER A 330 6.71 28.59 -35.43
CA SER A 330 7.04 27.51 -36.36
C SER A 330 7.47 26.23 -35.63
N LEU A 331 8.32 26.36 -34.60
CA LEU A 331 8.78 25.24 -33.79
C LEU A 331 7.61 24.52 -33.12
N GLU A 332 6.67 25.27 -32.52
CA GLU A 332 5.50 24.72 -31.85
C GLU A 332 4.59 23.96 -32.81
N LYS A 333 4.29 24.54 -33.99
CA LYS A 333 3.47 23.88 -35.02
C LYS A 333 4.09 22.59 -35.52
N ASP A 334 5.39 22.58 -35.77
CA ASP A 334 6.05 21.38 -36.25
C ASP A 334 6.15 20.29 -35.17
N MET A 335 6.40 20.70 -33.92
CA MET A 335 6.40 19.79 -32.78
C MET A 335 5.03 19.16 -32.55
N GLU A 336 3.96 19.93 -32.67
CA GLU A 336 2.59 19.43 -32.52
C GLU A 336 2.23 18.45 -33.64
N THR A 337 2.61 18.78 -34.88
CA THR A 337 2.44 17.88 -36.03
C THR A 337 3.22 16.58 -35.84
N PHE A 338 4.44 16.64 -35.29
CA PHE A 338 5.26 15.46 -35.03
C PHE A 338 4.70 14.58 -33.92
N LYS A 339 4.21 15.16 -32.81
CA LYS A 339 3.54 14.42 -31.73
C LYS A 339 2.31 13.67 -32.26
N ARG A 340 1.48 14.33 -33.07
CA ARG A 340 0.27 13.73 -33.64
C ARG A 340 0.57 12.55 -34.56
N LYS A 341 1.68 12.59 -35.31
CA LYS A 341 2.14 11.47 -36.16
C LYS A 341 2.61 10.26 -35.36
N MET A 342 3.14 10.45 -34.16
CA MET A 342 3.64 9.34 -33.32
C MET A 342 2.59 8.76 -32.35
N ALA A 343 1.41 9.39 -32.23
CA ALA A 343 0.34 8.95 -31.35
C ALA A 343 -0.38 7.71 -31.92
N SER A 344 0.21 6.53 -31.74
CA SER A 344 -0.45 5.24 -32.01
C SER A 344 -1.09 4.68 -30.73
N SER A 345 -2.35 4.25 -30.83
CA SER A 345 -3.13 3.72 -29.70
C SER A 345 -2.90 2.24 -29.42
N CYS A 346 -2.21 1.50 -30.30
CA CYS A 346 -2.03 0.05 -30.17
C CYS A 346 -0.54 -0.34 -30.15
N LEU A 347 -0.16 -1.32 -29.31
CA LEU A 347 1.17 -1.91 -29.27
C LEU A 347 1.34 -2.93 -30.40
N SER A 348 2.48 -2.89 -31.09
CA SER A 348 2.82 -3.90 -32.10
C SER A 348 3.33 -5.20 -31.46
N VAL A 349 3.31 -6.29 -32.23
CA VAL A 349 3.88 -7.58 -31.79
C VAL A 349 5.37 -7.43 -31.50
N GLU A 350 6.11 -6.72 -32.36
CA GLU A 350 7.54 -6.46 -32.20
C GLU A 350 7.86 -5.73 -30.89
N GLU A 351 7.03 -4.76 -30.48
CA GLU A 351 7.21 -4.06 -29.20
C GLU A 351 6.96 -4.97 -28.01
N LEU A 352 5.97 -5.87 -28.12
CA LEU A 352 5.70 -6.87 -27.09
C LEU A 352 6.83 -7.91 -26.99
N GLU A 353 7.45 -8.28 -28.09
CA GLU A 353 8.63 -9.16 -28.12
C GLU A 353 9.86 -8.47 -27.54
N LYS A 354 10.10 -7.22 -27.93
CA LYS A 354 11.17 -6.39 -27.38
C LYS A 354 11.01 -6.20 -25.86
N SER A 355 9.80 -5.89 -25.39
CA SER A 355 9.52 -5.72 -23.96
C SER A 355 9.82 -6.98 -23.15
N GLU A 356 9.48 -8.15 -23.70
CA GLU A 356 9.76 -9.43 -23.08
C GLU A 356 11.27 -9.67 -22.95
N LEU A 357 12.03 -9.43 -24.02
CA LEU A 357 13.48 -9.57 -23.99
C LEU A 357 14.11 -8.61 -22.98
N GLU A 358 13.70 -7.34 -22.93
CA GLU A 358 14.24 -6.37 -21.98
C GLU A 358 13.96 -6.73 -20.52
N ILE A 359 12.76 -7.22 -20.19
CA ILE A 359 12.44 -7.73 -18.84
C ILE A 359 13.38 -8.88 -18.45
N ILE A 360 13.60 -9.81 -19.38
CA ILE A 360 14.45 -10.98 -19.19
C ILE A 360 15.90 -10.55 -19.01
N LYS A 361 16.44 -9.68 -19.89
CA LYS A 361 17.80 -9.15 -19.80
C LYS A 361 18.06 -8.52 -18.45
N PHE A 362 17.15 -7.65 -18.00
CA PHE A 362 17.25 -7.00 -16.70
C PHE A 362 17.31 -8.02 -15.55
N SER A 363 16.37 -8.98 -15.56
CA SER A 363 16.28 -10.00 -14.50
C SER A 363 17.49 -10.93 -14.47
N GLN A 364 18.00 -11.29 -15.65
CA GLN A 364 19.18 -12.13 -15.80
C GLN A 364 20.46 -11.40 -15.36
N ARG A 365 20.68 -10.15 -15.79
CA ARG A 365 21.85 -9.34 -15.38
C ARG A 365 21.94 -9.18 -13.87
N LYS A 366 20.78 -9.01 -13.23
CA LYS A 366 20.68 -8.90 -11.77
C LYS A 366 20.97 -10.22 -11.06
N ARG A 367 20.55 -11.34 -11.65
CA ARG A 367 20.66 -12.67 -11.03
C ARG A 367 22.01 -13.35 -11.26
N PHE A 368 22.64 -13.07 -12.39
CA PHE A 368 23.86 -13.72 -12.87
C PHE A 368 24.96 -12.69 -13.24
N PRO A 369 25.27 -11.71 -12.37
CA PRO A 369 26.16 -10.60 -12.74
C PRO A 369 27.58 -11.07 -13.11
N GLU A 370 28.10 -12.11 -12.44
CA GLU A 370 29.39 -12.69 -12.74
C GLU A 370 29.40 -13.37 -14.11
N GLU A 371 28.38 -14.17 -14.40
CA GLU A 371 28.28 -14.91 -15.67
C GLU A 371 28.10 -13.97 -16.85
N PHE A 372 27.34 -12.89 -16.70
CA PHE A 372 27.27 -11.82 -17.71
C PHE A 372 28.64 -11.20 -17.96
N SER A 373 29.36 -10.79 -16.90
CA SER A 373 30.67 -10.15 -17.05
C SER A 373 31.70 -11.07 -17.71
N MET A 374 31.63 -12.38 -17.46
CA MET A 374 32.53 -13.35 -18.09
C MET A 374 32.20 -13.59 -19.57
N LEU A 375 30.93 -13.79 -19.89
CA LEU A 375 30.50 -14.05 -21.26
C LEU A 375 30.62 -12.82 -22.16
N GLU A 376 30.40 -11.61 -21.64
CA GLU A 376 30.71 -10.34 -22.35
C GLU A 376 32.21 -10.21 -22.66
N LYS A 377 33.09 -10.83 -21.86
CA LYS A 377 34.55 -10.90 -22.09
C LYS A 377 34.97 -12.11 -22.93
N GLY A 378 34.03 -12.86 -23.51
CA GLY A 378 34.32 -14.05 -24.31
C GLY A 378 34.86 -15.25 -23.52
N LYS A 379 34.71 -15.26 -22.18
CA LYS A 379 35.17 -16.35 -21.31
C LYS A 379 34.01 -17.29 -20.96
N SER A 380 34.32 -18.57 -20.77
CA SER A 380 33.37 -19.55 -20.26
C SER A 380 33.02 -19.29 -18.79
N VAL A 381 31.78 -19.60 -18.40
CA VAL A 381 31.30 -19.50 -17.01
C VAL A 381 32.10 -20.44 -16.10
N LYS A 382 32.30 -20.05 -14.82
CA LYS A 382 33.04 -20.85 -13.84
C LYS A 382 32.33 -22.17 -13.53
N GLY A 383 33.11 -23.23 -13.27
CA GLY A 383 32.60 -24.59 -13.00
C GLY A 383 31.64 -24.72 -11.82
N HIS A 384 31.74 -23.82 -10.83
CA HIS A 384 30.87 -23.81 -9.65
C HIS A 384 29.57 -23.00 -9.83
N SER A 385 29.33 -22.37 -10.99
CA SER A 385 28.09 -21.65 -11.24
C SER A 385 26.92 -22.63 -11.40
N HIS A 386 25.75 -22.26 -10.87
CA HIS A 386 24.52 -23.03 -10.97
C HIS A 386 24.02 -23.24 -12.41
N ILE A 387 24.54 -22.48 -13.38
CA ILE A 387 24.19 -22.61 -14.79
C ILE A 387 25.32 -23.20 -15.64
N HIS A 388 26.48 -23.53 -15.07
CA HIS A 388 27.64 -24.05 -15.82
C HIS A 388 27.31 -25.31 -16.64
N THR A 389 26.55 -26.24 -16.07
CA THR A 389 26.13 -27.49 -16.72
C THR A 389 25.19 -27.27 -17.91
N LEU A 390 24.60 -26.07 -18.04
CA LEU A 390 23.76 -25.68 -19.17
C LEU A 390 24.57 -25.10 -20.34
N CYS A 391 25.90 -25.05 -20.22
CA CYS A 391 26.82 -24.46 -21.21
C CYS A 391 26.31 -23.10 -21.73
N PRO A 392 26.16 -22.10 -20.85
CA PRO A 392 25.44 -20.87 -21.18
C PRO A 392 26.13 -20.09 -22.29
N LEU A 393 25.34 -19.58 -23.23
CA LEU A 393 25.77 -18.69 -24.32
C LEU A 393 25.03 -17.35 -24.26
N MET A 394 25.69 -16.31 -24.74
CA MET A 394 25.12 -14.97 -24.85
C MET A 394 24.67 -14.73 -26.29
N GLU A 395 23.39 -14.46 -26.48
CA GLU A 395 22.81 -14.12 -27.79
C GLU A 395 21.80 -12.99 -27.59
N ASP A 396 21.88 -11.94 -28.40
CA ASP A 396 21.06 -10.72 -28.29
C ASP A 396 21.05 -10.07 -26.88
N GLY A 397 22.12 -10.29 -26.11
CA GLY A 397 22.26 -9.79 -24.74
C GLY A 397 21.48 -10.59 -23.68
N VAL A 398 21.02 -11.80 -24.01
CA VAL A 398 20.30 -12.74 -23.14
C VAL A 398 21.11 -14.03 -22.97
N LEU A 399 21.11 -14.60 -21.76
CA LEU A 399 21.68 -15.92 -21.50
C LEU A 399 20.75 -17.02 -22.01
N ARG A 400 21.28 -17.90 -22.86
CA ARG A 400 20.60 -19.06 -23.43
C ARG A 400 21.34 -20.35 -23.13
N VAL A 401 20.63 -21.47 -23.17
CA VAL A 401 21.20 -22.81 -23.00
C VAL A 401 21.99 -23.19 -24.24
N GLY A 402 23.21 -23.68 -24.04
CA GLY A 402 24.06 -24.22 -25.10
C GLY A 402 24.16 -25.73 -25.12
N GLY A 403 24.95 -26.23 -26.08
CA GLY A 403 25.35 -27.64 -26.14
C GLY A 403 24.56 -28.48 -27.16
N ARG A 404 24.06 -29.64 -26.70
CA ARG A 404 23.76 -30.82 -27.55
C ARG A 404 22.67 -30.61 -28.61
N LEU A 405 21.76 -29.66 -28.41
CA LEU A 405 20.65 -29.40 -29.33
C LEU A 405 21.01 -28.47 -30.50
N SER A 406 22.23 -27.90 -30.52
CA SER A 406 22.71 -27.02 -31.61
C SER A 406 22.59 -27.66 -32.99
N ARG A 407 22.83 -28.98 -33.10
CA ARG A 407 22.78 -29.76 -34.35
C ARG A 407 21.40 -30.32 -34.71
N SER A 408 20.35 -30.03 -33.94
CA SER A 408 18.98 -30.50 -34.22
C SER A 408 18.29 -29.70 -35.33
N SER A 409 17.22 -30.22 -35.92
CA SER A 409 16.37 -29.51 -36.91
C SER A 409 15.27 -28.64 -36.28
N MET A 410 15.34 -28.39 -34.96
CA MET A 410 14.33 -27.63 -34.22
C MET A 410 14.42 -26.11 -34.49
N PRO A 411 13.36 -25.33 -34.21
CA PRO A 411 13.43 -23.87 -34.25
C PRO A 411 14.53 -23.32 -33.34
N ALA A 412 15.20 -22.23 -33.74
CA ALA A 412 16.34 -21.65 -33.01
C ALA A 412 16.02 -21.36 -31.53
N GLU A 413 14.82 -20.85 -31.24
CA GLU A 413 14.36 -20.59 -29.86
C GLU A 413 14.31 -21.83 -28.98
N ALA A 414 13.98 -22.99 -29.56
CA ALA A 414 13.91 -24.27 -28.85
C ALA A 414 15.28 -24.98 -28.78
N LYS A 415 16.20 -24.68 -29.71
CA LYS A 415 17.59 -25.13 -29.63
C LYS A 415 18.34 -24.47 -28.47
N HIS A 416 18.06 -23.19 -28.27
CA HIS A 416 18.75 -22.32 -27.31
C HIS A 416 17.74 -21.60 -26.40
N PRO A 417 17.01 -22.33 -25.53
CA PRO A 417 16.03 -21.72 -24.64
C PRO A 417 16.69 -20.74 -23.66
N ILE A 418 15.96 -19.68 -23.32
CA ILE A 418 16.42 -18.61 -22.43
C ILE A 418 16.54 -19.14 -20.99
N ILE A 419 17.70 -18.92 -20.36
CA ILE A 419 17.97 -19.40 -18.99
C ILE A 419 17.30 -18.47 -17.96
N LEU A 420 16.51 -19.01 -17.05
CA LEU A 420 15.93 -18.25 -15.94
C LEU A 420 16.11 -18.98 -14.62
N ALA A 421 16.28 -18.23 -13.54
CA ALA A 421 16.34 -18.80 -12.19
C ALA A 421 14.93 -18.96 -11.59
N LYS A 422 14.69 -20.02 -10.82
CA LYS A 422 13.37 -20.30 -10.20
C LYS A 422 12.90 -19.25 -9.19
N ASP A 423 13.83 -18.53 -8.58
CA ASP A 423 13.60 -17.53 -7.52
C ASP A 423 13.15 -16.17 -8.07
N LEU A 424 13.27 -15.95 -9.38
CA LEU A 424 12.80 -14.74 -10.02
C LEU A 424 11.26 -14.70 -10.08
N HIS A 425 10.68 -13.54 -9.77
CA HIS A 425 9.23 -13.33 -9.89
C HIS A 425 8.72 -13.56 -11.32
N ILE A 426 9.48 -13.13 -12.33
CA ILE A 426 9.13 -13.34 -13.74
C ILE A 426 9.01 -14.83 -14.09
N SER A 427 9.80 -15.71 -13.47
CA SER A 427 9.71 -17.16 -13.66
C SER A 427 8.37 -17.69 -13.15
N THR A 428 7.88 -17.17 -12.02
CA THR A 428 6.55 -17.50 -11.51
C THR A 428 5.44 -17.01 -12.43
N LEU A 429 5.56 -15.78 -12.97
CA LEU A 429 4.60 -15.22 -13.91
C LEU A 429 4.53 -16.03 -15.21
N LEU A 430 5.69 -16.42 -15.76
CA LEU A 430 5.80 -17.27 -16.94
C LEU A 430 5.17 -18.64 -16.71
N LEU A 431 5.47 -19.28 -15.58
CA LEU A 431 4.88 -20.59 -15.25
C LEU A 431 3.36 -20.51 -15.12
N ARG A 432 2.82 -19.45 -14.51
CA ARG A 432 1.36 -19.22 -14.45
C ARG A 432 0.74 -18.97 -15.83
N HIS A 433 1.44 -18.24 -16.69
CA HIS A 433 0.99 -18.00 -18.06
C HIS A 433 0.98 -19.29 -18.89
N VAL A 434 2.05 -20.07 -18.84
CA VAL A 434 2.13 -21.39 -19.51
C VAL A 434 1.06 -22.33 -18.97
N HIS A 435 0.87 -22.38 -17.65
CA HIS A 435 -0.17 -23.17 -16.99
C HIS A 435 -1.58 -22.89 -17.54
N GLN A 436 -1.93 -21.61 -17.72
CA GLN A 436 -3.20 -21.21 -18.32
C GLN A 436 -3.25 -21.56 -19.81
N LYS A 437 -2.16 -21.34 -20.55
CA LYS A 437 -2.08 -21.60 -22.00
C LYS A 437 -2.23 -23.07 -22.36
N VAL A 438 -1.72 -23.98 -21.53
CA VAL A 438 -1.88 -25.44 -21.70
C VAL A 438 -3.17 -25.98 -21.08
N GLY A 439 -4.07 -25.11 -20.60
CA GLY A 439 -5.37 -25.52 -20.06
C GLY A 439 -5.27 -26.49 -18.88
N HIS A 440 -4.34 -26.27 -17.94
CA HIS A 440 -4.14 -27.13 -16.78
C HIS A 440 -3.68 -28.57 -17.09
N GLY A 441 -3.06 -28.84 -18.25
CA GLY A 441 -2.56 -30.16 -18.69
C GLY A 441 -1.49 -30.84 -17.81
N GLY A 442 -1.24 -30.34 -16.60
CA GLY A 442 -0.32 -30.95 -15.65
C GLY A 442 1.16 -30.69 -15.94
N ARG A 443 2.01 -31.32 -15.13
CA ARG A 443 3.44 -30.98 -15.04
C ARG A 443 4.20 -31.16 -16.35
N ASN A 444 4.01 -32.29 -17.04
CA ASN A 444 4.79 -32.63 -18.22
C ASN A 444 4.43 -31.75 -19.42
N HIS A 445 3.15 -31.45 -19.62
CA HIS A 445 2.68 -30.53 -20.67
C HIS A 445 3.19 -29.11 -20.44
N MET A 446 3.16 -28.63 -19.20
CA MET A 446 3.75 -27.35 -18.85
C MET A 446 5.26 -27.32 -19.12
N LEU A 447 5.99 -28.38 -18.75
CA LEU A 447 7.43 -28.44 -18.95
C LEU A 447 7.80 -28.44 -20.44
N SER A 448 7.10 -29.24 -21.24
CA SER A 448 7.28 -29.28 -22.70
C SER A 448 7.01 -27.91 -23.31
N LYS A 449 5.89 -27.26 -22.96
CA LYS A 449 5.55 -25.93 -23.48
C LYS A 449 6.52 -24.84 -23.01
N LEU A 450 7.02 -24.94 -21.79
CA LEU A 450 8.02 -24.02 -21.25
C LEU A 450 9.34 -24.13 -22.03
N HIS A 451 9.82 -25.34 -22.27
CA HIS A 451 11.09 -25.62 -22.94
C HIS A 451 11.13 -25.26 -24.42
N GLU A 452 10.00 -24.95 -25.05
CA GLU A 452 9.99 -24.36 -26.39
C GLU A 452 10.74 -23.02 -26.45
N ARG A 453 10.80 -22.26 -25.34
CA ARG A 453 11.41 -20.92 -25.29
C ARG A 453 12.25 -20.61 -24.04
N TYR A 454 11.95 -21.24 -22.90
CA TYR A 454 12.61 -20.94 -21.62
C TYR A 454 13.10 -22.19 -20.90
N TRP A 455 14.23 -22.07 -20.22
CA TRP A 455 14.80 -23.06 -19.34
C TRP A 455 14.91 -22.51 -17.92
N ILE A 456 13.96 -22.88 -17.05
CA ILE A 456 13.97 -22.47 -15.64
C ILE A 456 14.73 -23.50 -14.80
N SER A 457 15.78 -23.09 -14.09
CA SER A 457 16.54 -23.99 -13.22
C SER A 457 15.65 -24.52 -12.08
N GLY A 458 15.38 -25.83 -12.06
CA GLY A 458 14.42 -26.41 -11.12
C GLY A 458 12.94 -26.21 -11.50
N ALA A 459 12.64 -26.03 -12.79
CA ALA A 459 11.28 -25.85 -13.33
C ALA A 459 10.26 -26.86 -12.78
N SER A 460 10.62 -28.14 -12.70
CA SER A 460 9.72 -29.21 -12.23
C SER A 460 9.15 -28.94 -10.83
N THR A 461 9.99 -28.48 -9.90
CA THR A 461 9.57 -28.15 -8.53
C THR A 461 8.73 -26.87 -8.50
N ALA A 462 9.11 -25.86 -9.29
CA ALA A 462 8.35 -24.62 -9.40
C ALA A 462 6.96 -24.85 -10.00
N ILE A 463 6.84 -25.72 -11.02
CA ILE A 463 5.58 -26.12 -11.63
C ILE A 463 4.68 -26.81 -10.60
N ARG A 464 5.20 -27.73 -9.78
CA ARG A 464 4.40 -28.36 -8.70
C ARG A 464 3.82 -27.33 -7.74
N SER A 465 4.60 -26.31 -7.37
CA SER A 465 4.13 -25.20 -6.52
C SER A 465 3.01 -24.38 -7.17
N VAL A 466 3.08 -24.15 -8.48
CA VAL A 466 1.99 -23.47 -9.23
C VAL A 466 0.73 -24.34 -9.28
N LEU A 467 0.88 -25.63 -9.57
CA LEU A 467 -0.25 -26.58 -9.67
C LEU A 467 -0.94 -26.78 -8.31
N SER A 468 -0.18 -26.90 -7.21
CA SER A 468 -0.76 -27.11 -5.87
C SER A 468 -1.55 -25.89 -5.37
N LYS A 469 -1.14 -24.68 -5.76
CA LYS A 469 -1.86 -23.44 -5.43
C LYS A 469 -3.09 -23.21 -6.32
N CYS A 470 -3.19 -23.87 -7.47
CA CYS A 470 -4.32 -23.71 -8.37
C CYS A 470 -5.56 -24.47 -7.87
N VAL A 471 -6.69 -23.76 -7.75
CA VAL A 471 -7.98 -24.36 -7.35
C VAL A 471 -8.46 -25.40 -8.36
N ILE A 472 -8.34 -25.13 -9.67
CA ILE A 472 -8.78 -26.04 -10.73
C ILE A 472 -7.98 -27.34 -10.69
N CYS A 473 -6.65 -27.26 -10.65
CA CYS A 473 -5.81 -28.45 -10.54
C CYS A 473 -6.03 -29.21 -9.23
N ARG A 474 -6.28 -28.54 -8.11
CA ARG A 474 -6.61 -29.21 -6.85
C ARG A 474 -7.92 -29.97 -6.93
N ARG A 475 -8.95 -29.41 -7.58
CA ARG A 475 -10.23 -30.08 -7.80
C ARG A 475 -10.10 -31.29 -8.72
N LEU A 476 -9.36 -31.15 -9.83
CA LEU A 476 -9.15 -32.25 -10.79
C LEU A 476 -8.34 -33.41 -10.21
N ASN A 477 -7.42 -33.13 -9.29
CA ASN A 477 -6.58 -34.15 -8.64
C ASN A 477 -7.08 -34.57 -7.25
N ALA A 478 -8.25 -34.08 -6.81
CA ALA A 478 -8.82 -34.49 -5.54
C ALA A 478 -9.26 -35.96 -5.64
N GLN A 479 -8.84 -36.78 -4.69
CA GLN A 479 -9.35 -38.16 -4.62
C GLN A 479 -10.81 -38.13 -4.15
N PRO A 480 -11.68 -38.98 -4.70
CA PRO A 480 -13.02 -39.16 -4.16
C PRO A 480 -12.91 -39.62 -2.70
N MET A 481 -13.75 -39.08 -1.82
CA MET A 481 -13.85 -39.57 -0.44
C MET A 481 -14.27 -41.04 -0.49
N SER A 482 -13.37 -41.92 -0.04
CA SER A 482 -13.62 -43.36 0.14
C SER A 482 -14.45 -43.62 1.39
#